data_AF-A0AAP0K4Y9-F1
#
_entry.id   AF-A0AAP0K4Y9-F1
#
_cell.length_a   1.000
_cell.length_b   1.000
_cell.length_c   1.000
_cell.angle_alpha   90.00
_cell.angle_beta   90.00
_cell.angle_gamma   90.00
#
_symmetry.space_group_name_H-M   'P 1'
#
loop_
_entity.id
_entity.type
_entity.pdbx_description
1 polymer ?
#
loop_
_entity_poly.entity_id
_entity_poly.type
_entity_poly.pdbx_seq_one_letter_code
_entity_poly.pdbx_strand_id
1 'polypeptide(L)' 'MHPDKTNKLFQRQWDIVHDDVMAFLHEDHMNSLIPKGLNDTLIAMIPKGANPQRVADYRPISLSLQNLA' A
#
# COMPACT_ATOMS: atom_id res chain seq x y z
N MET A 1 13.56 -3.77 -6.95
CA MET A 1 13.67 -2.33 -6.65
C MET A 1 13.53 -2.17 -5.14
N HIS A 2 14.44 -1.47 -4.44
CA HIS A 2 14.32 -1.30 -2.98
C HIS A 2 13.25 -0.24 -2.69
N PRO A 3 12.37 -0.38 -1.67
CA PRO A 3 11.29 0.57 -1.40
C PRO A 3 11.74 2.03 -1.31
N ASP A 4 12.91 2.26 -0.68
CA ASP A 4 13.52 3.59 -0.56
C ASP A 4 13.91 4.22 -1.90
N LYS A 5 14.24 3.40 -2.91
CA LYS A 5 14.56 3.88 -4.26
C LYS A 5 13.31 4.31 -5.01
N THR A 6 12.18 3.62 -4.78
CA THR A 6 10.89 3.96 -5.38
C THR A 6 10.32 5.24 -4.79
N ASN A 7 10.32 5.39 -3.46
CA ASN A 7 9.84 6.61 -2.80
C ASN A 7 10.64 7.84 -3.23
N LYS A 8 11.97 7.72 -3.31
CA LYS A 8 12.84 8.82 -3.78
C LYS A 8 12.61 9.17 -5.25
N LEU A 9 12.14 8.23 -6.07
CA LEU A 9 11.78 8.48 -7.47
C LEU A 9 10.51 9.33 -7.54
N PHE A 10 9.44 8.93 -6.87
CA PHE A 10 8.18 9.68 -6.88
C PHE A 10 8.36 11.11 -6.32
N GLN A 11 9.18 11.27 -5.28
CA GLN A 11 9.47 12.60 -4.72
C GLN A 11 10.27 13.48 -5.69
N ARG A 12 11.21 12.92 -6.45
CA ARG A 12 12.06 13.69 -7.39
C ARG A 12 11.34 14.03 -8.70
N GLN A 13 10.43 13.17 -9.13
CA GLN A 13 9.66 13.36 -10.35
C GLN A 13 8.24 13.85 -10.11
N TRP A 14 7.97 14.40 -8.92
CA TRP A 14 6.64 14.89 -8.55
C TRP A 14 6.13 15.93 -9.55
N ASP A 15 6.95 16.87 -10.00
CA ASP A 15 6.55 17.87 -11.00
C ASP A 15 6.09 17.28 -12.34
N ILE A 16 6.46 16.03 -12.63
CA ILE A 16 6.07 15.31 -13.85
C ILE A 16 4.77 14.52 -13.61
N VAL A 17 4.64 13.87 -12.45
CA VAL A 17 3.53 12.93 -12.17
C VAL A 17 2.39 13.56 -11.38
N HIS A 18 2.58 14.74 -10.79
CA HIS A 18 1.63 15.38 -9.88
C HIS A 18 0.28 15.60 -10.56
N ASP A 19 0.27 16.16 -11.77
CA ASP A 19 -0.98 16.52 -12.44
C ASP A 19 -1.78 15.26 -12.82
N ASP A 20 -1.11 14.21 -13.29
CA ASP A 20 -1.73 12.91 -13.58
C ASP A 20 -2.31 12.24 -12.32
N VAL A 21 -1.56 12.30 -11.21
CA VAL A 21 -2.02 11.76 -9.92
C VAL A 21 -3.22 12.54 -9.40
N MET A 22 -3.21 13.87 -9.51
CA MET A 22 -4.34 14.70 -9.07
C MET A 22 -5.56 14.52 -9.97
N ALA A 23 -5.37 14.39 -11.28
CA ALA A 23 -6.45 14.09 -12.21
C ALA A 23 -7.11 12.73 -11.90
N PHE A 24 -6.30 11.69 -11.68
CA PHE A 24 -6.79 10.36 -11.28
C PHE A 24 -7.60 10.41 -9.98
N LEU A 25 -7.08 11.09 -8.95
CA LEU A 25 -7.78 11.25 -7.67
C LEU A 25 -9.09 12.02 -7.80
N HIS A 26 -9.13 13.00 -8.70
CA HIS A 26 -10.32 13.82 -8.94
C HIS A 26 -11.40 13.07 -9.72
N GLU A 27 -11.01 12.26 -10.71
CA GLU A 27 -11.92 11.38 -11.47
C GLU A 27 -12.50 10.26 -10.59
N ASP A 28 -11.70 9.65 -9.71
CA ASP A 28 -12.16 8.62 -8.78
C ASP A 28 -13.08 9.18 -7.69
N HIS A 29 -12.87 10.42 -7.25
CA HIS A 29 -13.75 11.07 -6.28
C HIS A 29 -15.15 11.36 -6.85
N MET A 30 -15.24 11.68 -8.15
CA MET A 30 -16.52 11.96 -8.81
C MET A 30 -17.25 10.69 -9.22
N ASN A 31 -16.54 9.58 -9.46
CA ASN A 31 -17.13 8.30 -9.88
C ASN A 31 -17.24 7.24 -8.77
N SER A 32 -16.78 7.54 -7.54
CA SER A 32 -16.83 6.65 -6.36
C SER A 32 -16.23 5.26 -6.60
N LEU A 33 -15.37 5.11 -7.61
CA LEU A 33 -14.87 3.84 -8.08
C LEU A 33 -13.43 3.65 -7.61
N ILE A 34 -13.25 3.58 -6.28
CA ILE A 34 -12.01 3.01 -5.74
C ILE A 34 -11.85 1.63 -6.40
N PRO A 35 -10.78 1.38 -7.17
CA PRO A 35 -10.63 0.13 -7.89
C PRO A 35 -10.75 -1.05 -6.92
N LYS A 36 -11.59 -2.03 -7.25
CA LYS A 36 -11.74 -3.25 -6.44
C LYS A 36 -10.36 -3.88 -6.24
N GLY A 37 -9.93 -4.04 -5.00
CA GLY A 37 -8.58 -4.51 -4.65
C GLY A 37 -7.66 -3.44 -4.07
N LEU A 38 -7.92 -2.14 -4.27
CA LEU A 38 -7.04 -1.08 -3.74
C LEU A 38 -6.98 -1.10 -2.20
N ASN A 39 -8.09 -1.43 -1.56
CA ASN A 39 -8.21 -1.52 -0.10
C ASN A 39 -8.05 -2.94 0.44
N ASP A 40 -7.82 -3.93 -0.43
CA ASP A 40 -7.71 -5.32 0.00
C ASP A 40 -6.41 -5.51 0.78
N THR A 41 -6.56 -5.90 2.04
CA THR A 41 -5.47 -5.99 2.99
C THR A 41 -5.32 -7.42 3.49
N LEU A 42 -4.15 -8.00 3.29
CA LEU A 42 -3.76 -9.22 3.99
C LEU A 42 -3.13 -8.85 5.33
N ILE A 43 -3.69 -9.39 6.42
CA ILE A 43 -3.09 -9.27 7.74
C ILE A 43 -2.18 -10.47 7.96
N ALA A 44 -0.87 -10.25 7.99
CA ALA A 44 0.10 -11.27 8.35
C ALA A 44 0.56 -11.11 9.81
N MET A 45 0.67 -12.24 10.52
CA MET A 45 1.12 -12.27 11.92
C MET A 45 2.61 -12.64 11.97
N ILE A 46 3.47 -11.68 12.31
CA ILE A 46 4.92 -11.93 12.44
C ILE A 46 5.26 -12.27 13.90
N PRO A 47 5.89 -13.41 14.21
CA PRO A 47 6.32 -13.74 15.58
C PRO A 47 7.26 -12.69 16.17
N LYS A 48 7.08 -12.33 17.44
CA LYS A 48 7.99 -11.42 18.18
C LYS A 48 9.28 -12.10 18.66
N GLY A 49 9.30 -13.42 18.77
CA GLY A 49 10.41 -14.20 19.31
C GLY A 49 10.24 -15.69 19.07
N ALA A 50 11.15 -16.49 19.61
CA ALA A 50 11.08 -17.95 19.51
C ALA A 50 9.87 -18.49 20.31
N ASN A 51 9.12 -19.41 19.71
CA ASN A 51 7.97 -20.09 20.31
C ASN A 51 6.81 -19.18 20.79
N PRO A 52 6.14 -18.43 19.89
CA PRO A 52 4.95 -17.66 20.23
C PRO A 52 3.77 -18.57 20.62
N GLN A 53 3.07 -18.26 21.70
CA GLN A 53 2.00 -19.11 22.27
C GLN A 53 0.63 -18.40 22.29
N ARG A 54 0.63 -17.07 22.25
CA ARG A 54 -0.58 -16.23 22.31
C ARG A 54 -0.61 -15.28 21.13
N VAL A 55 -1.80 -14.81 20.75
CA VAL A 55 -1.98 -13.80 19.68
C VAL A 55 -1.16 -12.53 19.96
N ALA A 56 -1.04 -12.13 21.23
CA ALA A 56 -0.23 -11.00 21.66
C ALA A 56 1.29 -11.17 21.40
N ASP A 57 1.77 -12.39 21.13
CA ASP A 57 3.17 -12.68 20.82
C ASP A 57 3.50 -12.43 19.34
N TYR A 58 2.52 -12.01 18.55
CA TYR A 58 2.69 -11.64 17.15
C TYR A 58 2.58 -10.12 16.97
N ARG A 59 3.26 -9.61 15.94
CA ARG A 59 3.08 -8.26 15.41
C ARG A 59 2.18 -8.38 14.19
N PRO A 60 0.97 -7.82 14.20
CA PRO A 60 0.19 -7.73 12.98
C PRO A 60 0.88 -6.74 12.03
N ILE A 61 1.09 -7.17 10.79
CA ILE A 61 1.42 -6.27 9.68
C ILE A 61 0.30 -6.30 8.66
N SER A 62 -0.01 -5.14 8.11
CA SER A 62 -0.94 -4.97 7.00
C SER A 62 -0.14 -4.98 5.70
N LEU A 63 -0.54 -5.82 4.75
CA LEU A 63 0.02 -5.88 3.40
C LEU A 63 -1.08 -5.55 2.40
N SER A 64 -0.89 -4.49 1.62
CA SER A 64 -1.78 -4.13 0.52
C SER A 64 -1.58 -5.11 -0.63
N LEU A 65 -2.64 -5.83 -1.00
CA LEU A 65 -2.63 -6.75 -2.13
C LEU A 65 -2.99 -5.96 -3.39
N GLN A 66 -2.02 -5.74 -4.29
CA GLN A 66 -2.34 -5.29 -5.63
C GLN A 66 -2.64 -6.53 -6.48
N ASN A 67 -3.92 -6.77 -6.78
CA ASN A 67 -4.30 -7.73 -7.81
C ASN A 67 -3.70 -7.26 -9.13
N LEU A 68 -2.67 -7.97 -9.62
CA LEU A 68 -2.24 -7.90 -11.01
C LEU A 68 -3.30 -8.64 -11.83
N ALA A 69 -4.28 -7.88 -12.34
CA ALA A 69 -5.11 -8.29 -13.47
C ALA A 69 -4.44 -7.82 -14.77
#